data_AF-A0A3A0V4J5-F1
#
_entry.id   AF-A0A3A0V4J5-F1
#
_cell.length_a   1.000
_cell.length_b   1.000
_cell.length_c   1.000
_cell.angle_alpha   90.00
_cell.angle_beta   90.00
_cell.angle_gamma   90.00
#
_symmetry.space_group_name_H-M   'P 1'
#
loop_
_entity.id
_entity.type
_entity.pdbx_description
1 polymer ?
#
loop_
_entity_poly.entity_id
_entity_poly.type
_entity_poly.pdbx_seq_one_letter_code
_entity_poly.pdbx_strand_id
1 'polypeptide(L)'
;LIAIIAAGYVITINWGTFIWAVTNGHVLQSSLGYYINPLVSILLALIFLKERFNKLEWIAIGLAVIGVLYMTLKMGVFPGISLLLAGSFGVYGLIKKIVPIDAISSITIECIVTAPAGFIYVWYIWQNGGLSFGMNSSSFWLIFSGAVTAVPLILFSAGARRIPLSLTGFI
;
A
#
# COMPACT_ATOMS: atom_id res chain seq x y z
N LEU A 1 12.57 12.88 8.01
CA LEU A 1 11.21 13.41 8.27
C LEU A 1 10.37 13.52 6.99
N ILE A 2 10.79 14.29 5.97
CA ILE A 2 10.04 14.46 4.70
C ILE A 2 9.65 13.12 4.06
N ALA A 3 10.58 12.16 3.99
CA ALA A 3 10.29 10.84 3.44
C ALA A 3 9.17 10.10 4.20
N ILE A 4 9.11 10.21 5.54
CA ILE A 4 8.06 9.57 6.34
C ILE A 4 6.72 10.28 6.16
N ILE A 5 6.72 11.61 6.07
CA ILE A 5 5.51 12.39 5.72
C ILE A 5 4.96 11.88 4.38
N ALA A 6 5.84 11.74 3.38
CA ALA A 6 5.46 11.17 2.09
C ALA A 6 4.95 9.73 2.22
N ALA A 7 5.59 8.87 3.03
CA ALA A 7 5.12 7.51 3.26
C ALA A 7 3.68 7.48 3.81
N GLY A 8 3.35 8.36 4.75
CA GLY A 8 1.99 8.47 5.32
C GLY A 8 0.95 8.79 4.27
N TYR A 9 1.21 9.77 3.40
CA TYR A 9 0.28 10.09 2.31
C TYR A 9 0.24 9.00 1.24
N VAL A 10 1.37 8.40 0.89
CA VAL A 10 1.44 7.31 -0.11
C VAL A 10 0.63 6.10 0.35
N ILE A 11 0.75 5.69 1.62
CA ILE A 11 -0.03 4.56 2.15
C ILE A 11 -1.52 4.92 2.30
N THR A 12 -1.83 6.18 2.57
CA THR A 12 -3.22 6.67 2.60
C THR A 12 -3.85 6.66 1.21
N ILE A 13 -3.12 7.07 0.17
CA ILE A 13 -3.56 6.98 -1.23
C ILE A 13 -3.79 5.52 -1.61
N ASN A 14 -2.89 4.61 -1.20
CA ASN A 14 -3.03 3.19 -1.47
C ASN A 14 -4.34 2.62 -0.88
N TRP A 15 -4.55 2.81 0.43
CA TRP A 15 -5.76 2.32 1.10
C TRP A 15 -7.04 2.99 0.59
N GLY A 16 -7.02 4.31 0.39
CA GLY A 16 -8.16 5.05 -0.15
C GLY A 16 -8.54 4.56 -1.55
N THR A 17 -7.54 4.32 -2.40
CA THR A 17 -7.75 3.75 -3.74
C THR A 17 -8.32 2.34 -3.66
N PHE A 18 -7.81 1.49 -2.76
CA PHE A 18 -8.30 0.13 -2.59
C PHE A 18 -9.76 0.11 -2.14
N ILE A 19 -10.11 0.87 -1.10
CA ILE A 19 -11.48 0.98 -0.58
C ILE A 19 -12.40 1.48 -1.70
N TRP A 20 -12.04 2.58 -2.36
CA TRP A 20 -12.83 3.14 -3.44
C TRP A 20 -13.02 2.14 -4.58
N ALA A 21 -11.96 1.45 -5.00
CA ALA A 21 -12.01 0.49 -6.10
C ALA A 21 -12.93 -0.70 -5.78
N VAL A 22 -12.82 -1.27 -4.57
CA VAL A 22 -13.68 -2.39 -4.14
C VAL A 22 -15.14 -1.95 -4.05
N THR A 23 -15.41 -0.78 -3.48
CA THR A 23 -16.78 -0.24 -3.35
C THR A 23 -17.42 0.07 -4.70
N ASN A 24 -16.64 0.43 -5.73
CA ASN A 24 -17.14 0.73 -7.08
C ASN A 24 -17.09 -0.48 -8.04
N GLY A 25 -16.91 -1.70 -7.52
CA GLY A 25 -16.92 -2.92 -8.34
C GLY A 25 -15.64 -3.20 -9.13
N HIS A 26 -14.57 -2.43 -8.90
CA HIS A 26 -13.24 -2.64 -9.50
C HIS A 26 -12.38 -3.64 -8.71
N VAL A 27 -13.00 -4.70 -8.21
CA VAL A 27 -12.32 -5.74 -7.40
C VAL A 27 -11.23 -6.45 -8.21
N LEU A 28 -11.50 -6.75 -9.49
CA LEU A 28 -10.50 -7.39 -10.37
C LEU A 28 -9.26 -6.52 -10.57
N GLN A 29 -9.42 -5.20 -10.74
CA GLN A 29 -8.27 -4.29 -10.88
C GLN A 29 -7.49 -4.18 -9.57
N SER A 30 -8.18 -4.21 -8.43
CA SER A 30 -7.54 -4.21 -7.12
C SER A 30 -6.67 -5.46 -6.92
N SER A 31 -7.21 -6.64 -7.24
CA SER A 31 -6.47 -7.90 -7.21
C SER A 31 -5.28 -7.94 -8.16
N LEU A 32 -5.45 -7.43 -9.39
CA LEU A 32 -4.35 -7.32 -10.35
C LEU A 32 -3.22 -6.42 -9.83
N GLY A 33 -3.55 -5.37 -9.06
CA GLY A 33 -2.56 -4.53 -8.39
C GLY A 33 -1.63 -5.32 -7.48
N TYR A 34 -2.14 -6.29 -6.73
CA TYR A 34 -1.31 -7.17 -5.89
C TYR A 34 -0.38 -8.07 -6.71
N TYR A 35 -0.78 -8.50 -7.91
CA TYR A 35 0.12 -9.25 -8.80
C TYR A 35 1.19 -8.38 -9.47
N ILE A 36 0.90 -7.09 -9.69
CA ILE A 36 1.86 -6.12 -10.23
C ILE A 36 2.88 -5.69 -9.15
N ASN A 37 2.49 -5.72 -7.88
CA ASN A 37 3.30 -5.22 -6.76
C ASN A 37 4.72 -5.83 -6.65
N PRO A 38 4.93 -7.16 -6.77
CA PRO A 38 6.28 -7.72 -6.82
C PRO A 38 7.14 -7.13 -7.94
N LEU A 39 6.58 -6.95 -9.14
CA LEU A 39 7.31 -6.39 -10.28
C LEU A 39 7.72 -4.92 -10.05
N VAL A 40 6.83 -4.12 -9.46
CA VAL A 40 7.13 -2.74 -9.08
C VAL A 40 8.21 -2.69 -8.01
N SER A 41 8.11 -3.55 -6.99
CA SER A 41 9.11 -3.61 -5.92
C SER A 41 10.49 -4.03 -6.44
N ILE A 42 10.55 -4.99 -7.37
CA ILE A 42 11.78 -5.40 -8.06
C ILE A 42 12.35 -4.25 -8.90
N LEU A 43 11.51 -3.54 -9.64
CA LEU A 43 11.93 -2.39 -10.45
C LEU A 43 12.51 -1.27 -9.56
N LEU A 44 11.85 -0.95 -8.45
CA LEU A 44 12.34 0.03 -7.48
C LEU A 44 13.64 -0.44 -6.81
N ALA A 45 13.74 -1.73 -6.47
CA ALA A 45 14.95 -2.33 -5.91
C ALA A 45 16.14 -2.23 -6.87
N LEU A 46 15.91 -2.48 -8.17
CA LEU A 46 16.93 -2.37 -9.21
C LEU A 46 17.40 -0.91 -9.36
N ILE A 47 16.47 0.05 -9.45
CA ILE A 47 16.77 1.45 -9.76
C ILE A 47 17.39 2.17 -8.55
N PHE A 48 16.78 2.06 -7.39
CA PHE A 48 17.14 2.86 -6.20
C PHE A 48 18.12 2.16 -5.28
N LEU A 49 17.98 0.83 -5.11
CA LEU A 49 18.82 0.06 -4.19
C LEU A 49 19.94 -0.69 -4.90
N LYS A 50 19.93 -0.71 -6.25
CA LYS A 50 20.89 -1.42 -7.09
C LYS A 50 21.04 -2.89 -6.69
N GLU A 51 19.94 -3.51 -6.25
CA GLU A 51 19.88 -4.94 -5.97
C GLU A 51 20.23 -5.73 -7.25
N ARG A 52 21.09 -6.74 -7.12
CA ARG A 52 21.54 -7.57 -8.25
C ARG A 52 20.79 -8.89 -8.24
N PHE A 53 20.28 -9.27 -9.39
CA PHE A 53 19.54 -10.51 -9.58
C PHE A 53 20.37 -11.53 -10.36
N ASN A 54 20.31 -12.79 -9.94
CA ASN A 54 20.93 -13.92 -10.63
C ASN A 54 20.09 -14.34 -11.85
N LYS A 55 20.62 -15.29 -12.65
CA LYS A 55 19.97 -15.74 -13.88
C LYS A 55 18.59 -16.38 -13.66
N LEU A 56 18.41 -17.11 -12.56
CA LEU A 56 17.13 -17.76 -12.24
C LEU A 56 16.08 -16.75 -11.77
N GLU A 57 16.48 -15.73 -11.01
CA GLU A 57 15.61 -14.64 -10.60
C GLU A 57 15.11 -13.84 -11.81
N TRP A 58 15.96 -13.59 -12.81
CA TRP A 58 15.53 -12.98 -14.07
C TRP A 58 14.51 -13.82 -14.84
N ILE A 59 14.66 -15.16 -14.83
CA ILE A 59 13.67 -16.06 -15.42
C ILE A 59 12.34 -15.96 -14.65
N ALA A 60 12.38 -15.97 -13.32
CA ALA A 60 11.20 -15.82 -12.48
C ALA A 60 10.48 -14.47 -12.71
N ILE A 61 11.25 -13.38 -12.82
CA ILE A 61 10.73 -12.05 -13.18
C ILE A 61 10.05 -12.11 -14.54
N GLY A 62 10.68 -12.73 -15.54
CA GLY A 62 10.09 -12.90 -16.88
C GLY A 62 8.74 -13.64 -16.83
N LEU A 63 8.66 -14.74 -16.07
CA LEU A 63 7.41 -15.49 -15.89
C LEU A 63 6.34 -14.65 -15.19
N ALA A 64 6.71 -13.88 -14.15
CA ALA A 64 5.79 -12.99 -13.45
C ALA A 64 5.25 -11.89 -14.37
N VAL A 65 6.11 -11.28 -15.21
CA VAL A 65 5.71 -10.30 -16.23
C VAL A 65 4.71 -10.90 -17.21
N ILE A 66 4.97 -12.11 -17.71
CA ILE A 66 4.07 -12.81 -18.64
C ILE A 66 2.70 -13.06 -17.97
N GLY A 67 2.68 -13.53 -16.71
CA GLY A 67 1.44 -13.76 -15.97
C GLY A 67 0.62 -12.49 -15.77
N VAL A 68 1.27 -11.39 -15.39
CA VAL A 68 0.64 -10.08 -15.23
C VAL A 68 0.09 -9.55 -16.56
N LEU A 69 0.86 -9.68 -17.65
CA LEU A 69 0.42 -9.28 -18.98
C LEU A 69 -0.80 -10.09 -19.44
N TYR A 70 -0.77 -11.40 -19.25
CA TYR A 70 -1.90 -12.28 -19.58
C TYR A 70 -3.18 -11.87 -18.82
N MET A 71 -3.08 -11.65 -17.50
CA MET A 71 -4.22 -11.20 -16.69
C MET A 71 -4.72 -9.82 -17.13
N THR A 72 -3.80 -8.90 -17.43
CA THR A 72 -4.14 -7.54 -17.91
C THR A 72 -4.90 -7.59 -19.24
N LEU A 73 -4.42 -8.39 -20.20
CA LEU A 73 -5.06 -8.56 -21.50
C LEU A 73 -6.44 -9.23 -21.35
N LYS A 74 -6.55 -10.25 -20.51
CA LYS A 74 -7.82 -10.94 -20.23
C LYS A 74 -8.87 -10.01 -19.63
N MET A 75 -8.45 -9.05 -18.80
CA MET A 75 -9.36 -8.05 -18.23
C MET A 75 -9.89 -7.06 -19.27
N GLY A 76 -9.21 -6.86 -20.40
CA GLY A 76 -9.69 -6.02 -21.50
C GLY A 76 -9.81 -4.52 -21.18
N VAL A 77 -9.32 -4.07 -20.02
CA VAL A 77 -9.39 -2.68 -19.55
C VAL A 77 -8.01 -2.24 -19.08
N PHE A 78 -7.69 -0.96 -19.30
CA PHE A 78 -6.44 -0.38 -18.83
C PHE A 78 -6.32 -0.48 -17.29
N PRO A 79 -5.24 -1.06 -16.74
CA PRO A 79 -5.12 -1.39 -15.32
C PRO A 79 -4.67 -0.19 -14.46
N GLY A 80 -5.34 0.95 -14.60
CA GLY A 80 -4.94 2.20 -13.93
C GLY A 80 -4.95 2.10 -12.40
N ILE A 81 -6.00 1.50 -11.83
CA ILE A 81 -6.12 1.29 -10.38
C ILE A 81 -5.02 0.32 -9.91
N SER A 82 -4.78 -0.74 -10.66
CA SER A 82 -3.75 -1.74 -10.35
C SER A 82 -2.36 -1.12 -10.30
N LEU A 83 -2.02 -0.26 -11.26
CA LEU A 83 -0.75 0.45 -11.31
C LEU A 83 -0.61 1.46 -10.16
N LEU A 84 -1.67 2.18 -9.82
CA LEU A 84 -1.65 3.11 -8.69
C LEU A 84 -1.45 2.38 -7.36
N LEU A 85 -2.14 1.25 -7.16
CA LEU A 85 -1.98 0.42 -5.96
C LEU A 85 -0.57 -0.17 -5.87
N ALA A 86 -0.08 -0.82 -6.92
CA ALA A 86 1.26 -1.41 -6.93
C ALA A 86 2.35 -0.33 -6.78
N GLY A 87 2.21 0.79 -7.48
CA GLY A 87 3.13 1.92 -7.44
C GLY A 87 3.22 2.54 -6.05
N SER A 88 2.07 2.87 -5.44
CA SER A 88 2.03 3.45 -4.11
C SER A 88 2.59 2.49 -3.05
N PHE A 89 2.23 1.21 -3.07
CA PHE A 89 2.75 0.24 -2.10
C PHE A 89 4.25 0.00 -2.28
N GLY A 90 4.74 -0.13 -3.52
CA GLY A 90 6.16 -0.27 -3.80
C GLY A 90 6.98 0.94 -3.33
N VAL A 91 6.50 2.15 -3.56
CA VAL A 91 7.13 3.38 -3.08
C VAL A 91 7.12 3.43 -1.55
N TYR A 92 6.01 3.06 -0.91
CA TYR A 92 5.93 2.95 0.54
C TYR A 92 6.96 1.96 1.10
N GLY A 93 7.07 0.76 0.51
CA GLY A 93 8.07 -0.25 0.86
C GLY A 93 9.51 0.27 0.71
N LEU A 94 9.80 0.97 -0.40
CA LEU A 94 11.09 1.61 -0.62
C LEU A 94 11.40 2.63 0.48
N ILE A 95 10.46 3.51 0.83
CA ILE A 95 10.65 4.49 1.90
C ILE A 95 10.91 3.79 3.24
N LYS A 96 10.12 2.77 3.58
CA LYS A 96 10.29 2.00 4.83
C LYS A 96 11.68 1.35 4.92
N LYS A 97 12.22 0.93 3.78
CA LYS A 97 13.53 0.31 3.71
C LYS A 97 14.68 1.32 3.86
N ILE A 98 14.60 2.49 3.23
CA ILE A 98 15.70 3.48 3.25
C ILE A 98 15.71 4.36 4.51
N VAL A 99 14.58 4.53 5.19
CA VAL A 99 14.50 5.43 6.35
C VAL A 99 14.85 4.70 7.67
N PRO A 100 15.92 5.12 8.38
CA PRO A 100 16.43 4.47 9.59
C PRO A 100 15.72 4.96 10.86
N ILE A 101 14.39 4.94 10.88
CA ILE A 101 13.60 5.19 12.10
C ILE A 101 13.23 3.83 12.71
N ASP A 102 12.61 3.67 13.86
CA ASP A 102 12.06 2.36 14.28
C ASP A 102 10.63 2.16 13.70
N ALA A 103 10.10 0.94 13.75
CA ALA A 103 8.81 0.65 13.11
C ALA A 103 7.64 1.38 13.78
N ILE A 104 7.64 1.42 15.11
CA ILE A 104 6.57 2.05 15.89
C ILE A 104 6.59 3.56 15.65
N SER A 105 7.74 4.22 15.84
CA SER A 105 7.86 5.67 15.61
C SER A 105 7.52 6.07 14.18
N SER A 106 7.89 5.26 13.18
CA SER A 106 7.53 5.53 11.77
C SER A 106 6.01 5.53 11.58
N ILE A 107 5.32 4.48 12.05
CA ILE A 107 3.87 4.37 11.93
C ILE A 107 3.17 5.47 12.73
N THR A 108 3.65 5.81 13.93
CA THR A 108 3.10 6.91 14.73
C THR A 108 3.17 8.23 13.97
N ILE A 109 4.32 8.57 13.37
CA ILE A 109 4.46 9.80 12.58
C ILE A 109 3.53 9.77 11.36
N GLU A 110 3.44 8.64 10.66
CA GLU A 110 2.54 8.48 9.51
C GLU A 110 1.07 8.71 9.89
N CYS A 111 0.63 8.18 11.04
CA CYS A 111 -0.70 8.42 11.58
C CYS A 111 -0.91 9.89 11.96
N ILE A 112 0.04 10.54 12.64
CA ILE A 112 -0.07 11.95 13.03
C ILE A 112 -0.18 12.85 11.81
N VAL A 113 0.63 12.60 10.79
CA VAL A 113 0.67 13.41 9.56
C VAL A 113 -0.60 13.24 8.72
N THR A 114 -1.19 12.05 8.73
CA THR A 114 -2.41 11.75 7.96
C THR A 114 -3.69 12.09 8.71
N ALA A 115 -3.65 12.19 10.04
CA ALA A 115 -4.80 12.53 10.89
C ALA A 115 -5.53 13.82 10.49
N PRO A 116 -4.86 14.95 10.15
CA PRO A 116 -5.54 16.15 9.66
C PRO A 116 -6.44 15.88 8.44
N ALA A 117 -5.98 15.09 7.47
CA ALA A 117 -6.78 14.73 6.30
C ALA A 117 -7.99 13.86 6.70
N GLY A 118 -7.80 12.94 7.65
CA GLY A 118 -8.88 12.16 8.24
C GLY A 118 -9.94 13.03 8.94
N PHE A 119 -9.51 14.01 9.74
CA PHE A 119 -10.43 14.94 10.41
C PHE A 119 -11.20 15.81 9.42
N ILE A 120 -10.56 16.29 8.36
CA ILE A 120 -11.25 17.03 7.28
C ILE A 120 -12.33 16.17 6.63
N TYR A 121 -12.03 14.89 6.37
CA TYR A 121 -13.00 13.97 5.78
C TYR A 121 -14.17 13.65 6.72
N VAL A 122 -13.90 13.43 8.01
CA VAL A 122 -14.95 13.24 9.03
C VAL A 122 -15.83 14.49 9.15
N TRP A 123 -15.23 15.68 9.13
CA TRP A 123 -15.96 16.95 9.11
C TRP A 123 -16.87 17.07 7.89
N TYR A 124 -16.37 16.72 6.71
CA TYR A 124 -17.16 16.70 5.49
C TYR A 124 -18.37 15.74 5.57
N ILE A 125 -18.19 14.54 6.11
CA ILE A 125 -19.30 13.59 6.31
C ILE A 125 -20.31 14.13 7.32
N TRP A 126 -19.83 14.75 8.40
CA TRP A 126 -20.68 15.35 9.43
C TRP A 126 -21.59 16.43 8.86
N GLN A 127 -21.07 17.32 8.02
CA GLN A 127 -21.85 18.36 7.34
C GLN A 127 -22.93 17.80 6.42
N ASN A 128 -22.69 16.63 5.82
CA ASN A 128 -23.65 15.95 4.96
C ASN A 128 -24.68 15.10 5.73
N GLY A 129 -24.67 15.12 7.08
CA GLY A 129 -25.58 14.34 7.93
C GLY A 129 -25.34 12.83 7.91
N GLY A 130 -24.24 12.38 7.30
CA GLY A 130 -23.92 10.95 7.14
C GLY A 130 -23.17 10.32 8.32
N LEU A 131 -22.88 11.09 9.38
CA LEU A 131 -22.07 10.61 10.49
C LEU A 131 -22.91 9.79 11.48
N SER A 132 -22.65 8.48 11.54
CA SER A 132 -23.24 7.56 12.52
C SER A 132 -22.18 7.10 13.52
N PHE A 133 -21.61 8.03 14.29
CA PHE A 133 -20.58 7.75 15.29
C PHE A 133 -21.14 7.94 16.71
N GLY A 134 -20.96 6.95 17.59
CA GLY A 134 -21.51 6.96 18.95
C GLY A 134 -21.43 5.59 19.65
N MET A 135 -22.30 5.34 20.63
CA MET A 135 -22.40 4.05 21.32
C MET A 135 -23.17 3.01 20.46
N ASN A 136 -22.61 2.67 19.30
CA ASN A 136 -23.16 1.67 18.40
C ASN A 136 -22.08 0.66 17.97
N SER A 137 -22.51 -0.52 17.51
CA SER A 137 -21.60 -1.60 17.11
C SER A 137 -20.67 -1.18 15.96
N SER A 138 -21.16 -0.38 15.01
CA SER A 138 -20.35 0.10 13.87
C SER A 138 -19.17 0.96 14.30
N SER A 139 -19.36 1.84 15.29
CA SER A 139 -18.32 2.70 15.85
C SER A 139 -17.26 1.87 16.59
N PHE A 140 -17.70 0.83 17.30
CA PHE A 140 -16.79 -0.12 17.94
C PHE A 140 -15.91 -0.85 16.91
N TRP A 141 -16.52 -1.40 15.85
CA TRP A 141 -15.78 -2.06 14.77
C TRP A 141 -14.84 -1.12 14.01
N LEU A 142 -15.23 0.15 13.84
CA LEU A 142 -14.38 1.16 13.22
C LEU A 142 -13.12 1.42 14.06
N ILE A 143 -13.25 1.62 15.37
CA ILE A 143 -12.09 1.78 16.27
C ILE A 143 -11.21 0.53 16.23
N PHE A 144 -11.83 -0.66 16.27
CA PHE A 144 -11.11 -1.93 16.25
C PHE A 144 -10.34 -2.15 14.94
N SER A 145 -10.90 -1.74 13.79
CA SER A 145 -10.21 -1.84 12.50
C SER A 145 -8.88 -1.09 12.48
N GLY A 146 -8.77 0.05 13.18
CA GLY A 146 -7.51 0.78 13.32
C GLY A 146 -6.44 -0.06 14.00
N ALA A 147 -6.78 -0.76 15.09
CA ALA A 147 -5.87 -1.67 15.78
C ALA A 147 -5.48 -2.86 14.90
N VAL A 148 -6.45 -3.46 14.20
CA VAL A 148 -6.23 -4.60 13.29
C VAL A 148 -5.34 -4.21 12.11
N THR A 149 -5.40 -2.98 11.61
CA THR A 149 -4.55 -2.49 10.52
C THR A 149 -3.15 -2.07 11.01
N ALA A 150 -3.04 -1.48 12.19
CA ALA A 150 -1.76 -1.01 12.73
C ALA A 150 -0.77 -2.17 12.96
N VAL A 151 -1.24 -3.31 13.47
CA VAL A 151 -0.37 -4.45 13.80
C VAL A 151 0.38 -4.99 12.56
N PRO A 152 -0.28 -5.35 11.44
CA PRO A 152 0.40 -5.75 10.21
C PRO A 152 1.33 -4.68 9.65
N LEU A 153 0.95 -3.40 9.70
CA LEU A 153 1.80 -2.32 9.17
C LEU A 153 3.09 -2.12 10.00
N ILE A 154 3.01 -2.28 11.32
CA ILE A 154 4.18 -2.25 12.21
C ILE A 154 5.09 -3.45 11.89
N LEU A 155 4.52 -4.65 11.76
CA LEU A 155 5.27 -5.87 11.41
C LEU A 155 5.92 -5.75 10.03
N PHE A 156 5.19 -5.25 9.03
CA PHE A 156 5.71 -4.96 7.69
C PHE A 156 6.84 -3.93 7.76
N SER A 157 6.66 -2.82 8.48
CA SER A 157 7.68 -1.78 8.63
C SER A 157 8.95 -2.31 9.32
N ALA A 158 8.81 -3.26 10.25
CA ALA A 158 9.95 -3.93 10.88
C ALA A 158 10.63 -4.92 9.92
N GLY A 159 9.85 -5.66 9.14
CA GLY A 159 10.34 -6.65 8.16
C GLY A 159 11.02 -6.00 6.95
N ALA A 160 10.45 -4.93 6.40
CA ALA A 160 10.93 -4.24 5.19
C ALA A 160 12.37 -3.73 5.31
N ARG A 161 12.86 -3.48 6.53
CA ARG A 161 14.26 -3.09 6.78
C ARG A 161 15.22 -4.27 6.81
N ARG A 162 14.72 -5.47 7.06
CA ARG A 162 15.53 -6.67 7.29
C ARG A 162 15.67 -7.53 6.03
N ILE A 163 14.82 -7.34 5.02
CA ILE A 163 14.81 -8.16 3.81
C ILE A 163 15.01 -7.33 2.52
N PRO A 164 15.47 -7.96 1.43
CA PRO A 164 15.48 -7.38 0.07
C PRO A 164 14.14 -6.73 -0.32
N LEU A 165 14.18 -5.60 -1.04
CA LEU A 165 12.96 -4.90 -1.45
C LEU A 165 12.19 -5.73 -2.47
N SER A 166 12.95 -6.42 -3.33
CA SER A 166 12.46 -7.43 -4.24
C SER A 166 11.62 -8.52 -3.55
N LEU A 167 12.01 -8.97 -2.35
CA LEU A 167 11.27 -9.96 -1.57
C LEU A 167 10.05 -9.39 -0.84
N THR A 168 10.09 -8.11 -0.44
CA THR A 168 8.95 -7.45 0.22
C THR A 168 7.74 -7.33 -0.69
N GLY A 169 7.95 -7.25 -2.00
CA GLY A 169 6.84 -7.18 -2.96
C GLY A 169 6.03 -8.48 -3.10
N PHE A 170 6.55 -9.62 -2.61
CA PHE A 170 5.89 -10.94 -2.67
C PHE A 170 5.11 -11.32 -1.40
N ILE A 171 5.22 -10.52 -0.34
CA ILE A 171 4.57 -10.73 0.97
C ILE A 171 3.53 -9.66 1.25
#